data_AF-A0A6V8R3B5-F1
#
_entry.id   AF-A0A6V8R3B5-F1
#
_cell.length_a   1.000
_cell.length_b   1.000
_cell.length_c   1.000
_cell.angle_alpha   90.00
_cell.angle_beta   90.00
_cell.angle_gamma   90.00
#
_symmetry.space_group_name_H-M   'P 1'
#
loop_
_entity.id
_entity.type
_entity.pdbx_description
1 polymer ?
#
loop_
_entity_poly.entity_id
_entity_poly.type
_entity_poly.pdbx_seq_one_letter_code
_entity_poly.pdbx_strand_id
1 'polypeptide(L)'
;MTDRLISMWQLLNPAAWMTPQISGETTYTALKGTMQNSSTPLTPFMSSASGIFWDSDMSRTTEVFGYAYGDTSALYGDTKIPRDKLIRKINNWLGKNSPAMSRFKSQSQWRPSGIWKGSSDTKSFQPSLKLGMKDAVVADGYYTEWIANVHVNHGALDGSFTIYFFAREPPDDVLTWGFASNLIGSVGIFMMNGMGSSQSKMSGTAPLTMALMKHVDQRAIQDLEPESVVPFLQHTLHFRVVDINNKEVDPALVTGLYVAISSTRVRLPESEFEFPEWGQPILRLAIWE
;
A
#
# COMPACT_ATOMS: atom_id res chain seq x y z
N MET A 1 -1.13 2.24 14.90
CA MET A 1 -1.66 2.50 13.53
C MET A 1 -2.03 1.20 12.82
N THR A 2 -1.17 0.17 12.80
CA THR A 2 -1.48 -1.14 12.18
C THR A 2 -2.74 -1.78 12.76
N ASP A 3 -2.85 -1.88 14.09
CA ASP A 3 -4.03 -2.43 14.76
C ASP A 3 -5.34 -1.71 14.36
N ARG A 4 -5.33 -0.37 14.31
CA ARG A 4 -6.45 0.42 13.79
C ARG A 4 -6.83 0.08 12.34
N LEU A 5 -5.86 -0.17 11.46
CA LEU A 5 -6.15 -0.59 10.08
C LEU A 5 -6.81 -1.97 10.06
N ILE A 6 -6.42 -2.89 10.95
CA ILE A 6 -7.08 -4.18 11.12
C ILE A 6 -8.52 -3.99 11.60
N SER A 7 -8.77 -3.14 12.60
CA SER A 7 -10.14 -2.83 13.07
C SER A 7 -11.01 -2.23 11.96
N MET A 8 -10.46 -1.32 11.15
CA MET A 8 -11.16 -0.77 9.99
C MET A 8 -11.48 -1.87 8.97
N TRP A 9 -10.53 -2.75 8.67
CA TRP A 9 -10.73 -3.87 7.76
C TRP A 9 -11.77 -4.87 8.26
N GLN A 10 -11.78 -5.20 9.55
CA GLN A 10 -12.77 -6.09 10.16
C GLN A 10 -14.18 -5.51 10.09
N LEU A 11 -14.35 -4.19 10.32
CA LEU A 11 -15.63 -3.52 10.14
C LEU A 11 -16.11 -3.56 8.68
N LEU A 12 -15.17 -3.50 7.73
CA LEU A 12 -15.46 -3.61 6.30
C LEU A 12 -15.68 -5.06 5.83
N ASN A 13 -15.18 -6.06 6.56
CA ASN A 13 -15.24 -7.48 6.18
C ASN A 13 -15.64 -8.36 7.39
N PRO A 14 -16.86 -8.19 7.94
CA PRO A 14 -17.22 -8.79 9.23
C PRO A 14 -17.26 -10.32 9.23
N ALA A 15 -17.50 -10.95 8.06
CA ALA A 15 -17.51 -12.39 7.91
C ALA A 15 -16.11 -13.00 7.67
N ALA A 16 -15.13 -12.17 7.29
CA ALA A 16 -13.79 -12.65 6.98
C ALA A 16 -12.99 -12.85 8.26
N TRP A 17 -12.32 -14.00 8.37
CA TRP A 17 -11.50 -14.35 9.50
C TRP A 17 -10.34 -15.27 9.10
N MET A 18 -9.51 -15.62 10.07
CA MET A 18 -8.33 -16.47 9.84
C MET A 18 -8.73 -17.81 9.24
N THR A 19 -8.04 -18.21 8.17
CA THR A 19 -8.11 -19.57 7.63
C THR A 19 -6.96 -20.40 8.18
N PRO A 20 -7.18 -21.67 8.58
CA PRO A 20 -6.11 -22.53 9.03
C PRO A 20 -4.96 -22.59 8.02
N GLN A 21 -3.73 -22.38 8.49
CA GLN A 21 -2.55 -22.32 7.65
C GLN A 21 -1.36 -22.99 8.34
N ILE A 22 -0.49 -23.62 7.55
CA ILE A 22 0.77 -24.18 8.05
C ILE A 22 1.78 -23.06 8.22
N SER A 23 2.44 -23.00 9.38
CA SER A 23 3.56 -22.10 9.64
C SER A 23 4.65 -22.30 8.58
N GLY A 24 4.85 -21.28 7.75
CA GLY A 24 5.87 -21.31 6.70
C GLY A 24 7.29 -21.30 7.26
N GLU A 25 7.47 -20.75 8.46
CA GLU A 25 8.77 -20.61 9.14
C GLU A 25 8.65 -20.87 10.63
N THR A 26 9.79 -21.13 11.28
CA THR A 26 9.87 -21.32 12.73
C THR A 26 9.91 -19.98 13.42
N THR A 27 9.04 -19.80 14.41
CA THR A 27 9.09 -18.68 15.36
C THR A 27 9.63 -19.18 16.70
N TYR A 28 9.74 -18.29 17.70
CA TYR A 28 10.14 -18.69 19.05
C TYR A 28 9.18 -19.73 19.67
N THR A 29 7.89 -19.72 19.30
CA THR A 29 6.85 -20.51 19.95
C THR A 29 6.16 -21.53 19.04
N ALA A 30 6.41 -21.48 17.73
CA ALA A 30 5.85 -22.41 16.76
C ALA A 30 6.91 -22.89 15.78
N LEU A 31 6.99 -24.20 15.57
CA LEU A 31 7.87 -24.78 14.56
C LEU A 31 7.28 -24.62 13.16
N LYS A 32 8.16 -24.48 12.15
CA LYS A 32 7.78 -24.63 10.75
C LYS A 32 7.03 -25.95 10.54
N GLY A 33 5.97 -25.91 9.73
CA GLY A 33 5.12 -27.08 9.49
C GLY A 33 3.97 -27.26 10.48
N THR A 34 3.92 -26.48 11.56
CA THR A 34 2.81 -26.54 12.52
C THR A 34 1.55 -25.92 11.94
N MET A 35 0.40 -26.59 12.04
CA MET A 35 -0.89 -25.99 11.68
C MET A 35 -1.27 -24.91 12.70
N GLN A 36 -1.64 -23.73 12.20
CA GLN A 36 -2.09 -22.57 12.98
C GLN A 36 -3.50 -22.19 12.52
N ASN A 37 -4.34 -21.78 13.46
CA ASN A 37 -5.70 -21.33 13.22
C ASN A 37 -6.09 -20.26 14.25
N SER A 38 -7.34 -19.81 14.25
CA SER A 38 -7.80 -18.71 15.12
C SER A 38 -7.77 -19.03 16.62
N SER A 39 -7.85 -20.31 17.01
CA SER A 39 -7.78 -20.77 18.40
C SER A 39 -6.39 -21.21 18.83
N THR A 40 -5.37 -20.98 17.99
CA THR A 40 -3.99 -21.30 18.35
C THR A 40 -3.46 -20.29 19.39
N PRO A 41 -2.90 -20.76 20.52
CA PRO A 41 -2.38 -19.88 21.57
C PRO A 41 -1.35 -18.86 21.07
N LEU A 42 -1.66 -17.57 21.24
CA LEU A 42 -0.76 -16.44 21.00
C LEU A 42 0.22 -16.27 22.17
N THR A 43 1.09 -17.25 22.33
CA THR A 43 2.14 -17.22 23.35
C THR A 43 3.14 -16.08 23.08
N PRO A 44 3.66 -15.41 24.12
CA PRO A 44 3.49 -15.69 25.55
C PRO A 44 2.35 -14.88 26.23
N PHE A 45 1.40 -14.35 25.47
CA PHE A 45 0.39 -13.42 26.00
C PHE A 45 -0.70 -14.15 26.78
N MET A 46 -0.68 -14.06 28.10
CA MET A 46 -1.70 -14.69 28.96
C MET A 46 -2.95 -13.81 29.11
N SER A 47 -4.12 -14.43 29.07
CA SER A 47 -5.42 -13.81 29.33
C SER A 47 -5.84 -13.96 30.80
N SER A 48 -5.27 -14.92 31.52
CA SER A 48 -5.53 -15.16 32.93
C SER A 48 -4.28 -15.53 33.71
N ALA A 49 -4.32 -15.33 35.03
CA ALA A 49 -3.29 -15.80 35.95
C ALA A 49 -3.21 -17.34 36.05
N SER A 50 -4.22 -18.06 35.54
CA SER A 50 -4.25 -19.53 35.52
C SER A 50 -3.48 -20.15 34.35
N GLY A 51 -2.79 -19.35 33.54
CA GLY A 51 -1.97 -19.82 32.43
C GLY A 51 -2.72 -20.03 31.11
N ILE A 52 -3.93 -19.47 30.98
CA ILE A 52 -4.64 -19.44 29.69
C ILE A 52 -4.00 -18.34 28.83
N PHE A 53 -3.65 -18.70 27.60
CA PHE A 53 -3.14 -17.74 26.62
C PHE A 53 -4.29 -17.09 25.84
N TRP A 54 -4.08 -15.87 25.38
CA TRP A 54 -4.92 -15.28 24.35
C TRP A 54 -4.83 -16.12 23.08
N ASP A 55 -5.93 -16.20 22.34
CA ASP A 55 -5.94 -16.62 20.94
C ASP A 55 -6.55 -15.50 20.08
N SER A 56 -6.54 -15.66 18.77
CA SER A 56 -7.06 -14.63 17.86
C SER A 56 -8.56 -14.42 18.03
N ASP A 57 -9.32 -15.48 18.34
CA ASP A 57 -10.78 -15.40 18.55
C ASP A 57 -11.13 -14.56 19.78
N MET A 58 -10.40 -14.75 20.88
CA MET A 58 -10.51 -13.95 22.10
C MET A 58 -10.09 -12.49 21.88
N SER A 59 -9.12 -12.25 21.00
CA SER A 59 -8.60 -10.91 20.69
C SER A 59 -9.24 -10.28 19.44
N ARG A 60 -10.40 -10.77 18.99
CA ARG A 60 -10.98 -10.33 17.72
C ARG A 60 -11.42 -8.86 17.74
N THR A 61 -11.86 -8.35 18.88
CA THR A 61 -12.31 -6.96 19.02
C THR A 61 -11.46 -6.23 20.05
N THR A 62 -11.13 -4.97 19.79
CA THR A 62 -10.21 -4.20 20.65
C THR A 62 -10.84 -3.86 22.00
N GLU A 63 -12.17 -3.83 22.08
CA GLU A 63 -12.94 -3.53 23.28
C GLU A 63 -12.67 -4.51 24.42
N VAL A 64 -12.27 -5.75 24.10
CA VAL A 64 -11.84 -6.75 25.10
C VAL A 64 -10.62 -6.27 25.89
N PHE A 65 -9.80 -5.42 25.28
CA PHE A 65 -8.64 -4.79 25.91
C PHE A 65 -8.95 -3.38 26.47
N GLY A 66 -10.22 -2.97 26.47
CA GLY A 66 -10.66 -1.69 27.03
C GLY A 66 -10.42 -0.47 26.13
N TYR A 67 -10.18 -0.65 24.83
CA TYR A 67 -10.03 0.46 23.89
C TYR A 67 -10.80 0.23 22.58
N ALA A 68 -11.07 1.33 21.87
CA ALA A 68 -11.69 1.33 20.55
C ALA A 68 -11.23 2.55 19.75
N TYR A 69 -11.41 2.50 18.43
CA TYR A 69 -11.12 3.62 17.56
C TYR A 69 -12.41 4.35 17.17
N GLY A 70 -12.38 5.69 17.21
CA GLY A 70 -13.56 6.51 16.93
C GLY A 70 -14.11 6.40 15.50
N ASP A 71 -13.38 5.75 14.58
CA ASP A 71 -13.86 5.40 13.24
C ASP A 71 -14.35 3.97 13.04
N THR A 72 -14.23 3.13 14.07
CA THR A 72 -14.73 1.75 14.04
C THR A 72 -15.79 1.49 15.11
N SER A 73 -15.87 2.32 16.15
CA SER A 73 -16.88 2.22 17.21
C SER A 73 -18.18 2.98 16.88
N ALA A 74 -19.32 2.40 17.21
CA ALA A 74 -20.59 3.13 17.25
C ALA A 74 -20.62 4.04 18.49
N LEU A 75 -20.74 5.35 18.30
CA LEU A 75 -20.88 6.30 19.41
C LEU A 75 -22.33 6.33 19.89
N TYR A 76 -22.54 6.54 21.20
CA TYR A 76 -23.88 6.67 21.78
C TYR A 76 -24.65 7.82 21.12
N GLY A 77 -25.88 7.55 20.65
CA GLY A 77 -26.72 8.53 19.93
C GLY A 77 -26.51 8.60 18.42
N ASP A 78 -25.65 7.76 17.85
CA ASP A 78 -25.38 7.72 16.42
C ASP A 78 -26.40 6.87 15.66
N THR A 79 -27.17 7.49 14.75
CA THR A 79 -28.19 6.81 13.94
C THR A 79 -27.65 6.23 12.63
N LYS A 80 -26.38 6.48 12.29
CA LYS A 80 -25.76 6.02 11.05
C LYS A 80 -24.92 4.76 11.29
N ILE A 81 -24.92 3.87 10.29
CA ILE A 81 -24.15 2.63 10.32
C ILE A 81 -22.65 2.99 10.35
N PRO A 82 -21.84 2.50 11.32
CA PRO A 82 -20.41 2.81 11.44
C PRO A 82 -19.62 2.52 10.16
N ARG A 83 -20.02 1.49 9.41
CA ARG A 83 -19.48 1.12 8.11
C ARG A 83 -19.54 2.28 7.10
N ASP A 84 -20.71 2.90 6.92
CA ASP A 84 -20.91 3.96 5.91
C ASP A 84 -20.09 5.20 6.25
N LYS A 85 -19.99 5.52 7.54
CA LYS A 85 -19.10 6.58 8.03
C LYS A 85 -17.65 6.28 7.69
N LEU A 86 -17.23 5.04 7.89
CA LEU A 86 -15.87 4.60 7.59
C LEU A 86 -15.58 4.69 6.08
N ILE A 87 -16.48 4.21 5.22
CA ILE A 87 -16.30 4.28 3.76
C ILE A 87 -16.14 5.73 3.31
N ARG A 88 -17.07 6.61 3.73
CA ARG A 88 -16.97 8.05 3.46
C ARG A 88 -15.66 8.64 3.95
N LYS A 89 -15.22 8.26 5.16
CA LYS A 89 -13.97 8.74 5.74
C LYS A 89 -12.76 8.30 4.91
N ILE A 90 -12.69 7.04 4.50
CA ILE A 90 -11.63 6.49 3.64
C ILE A 90 -11.62 7.21 2.29
N ASN A 91 -12.78 7.35 1.65
CA ASN A 91 -12.92 8.07 0.39
C ASN A 91 -12.43 9.53 0.51
N ASN A 92 -12.75 10.21 1.60
CA ASN A 92 -12.24 11.57 1.87
C ASN A 92 -10.73 11.61 2.15
N TRP A 93 -10.18 10.61 2.84
CA TRP A 93 -8.73 10.51 3.11
C TRP A 93 -7.92 10.26 1.84
N LEU A 94 -8.33 9.29 1.03
CA LEU A 94 -7.76 9.03 -0.29
C LEU A 94 -8.00 10.22 -1.24
N GLY A 95 -9.06 10.98 -0.95
CA GLY A 95 -9.75 11.86 -1.88
C GLY A 95 -9.04 13.12 -2.35
N LYS A 96 -7.94 13.50 -1.71
CA LYS A 96 -7.17 14.68 -2.12
C LYS A 96 -6.12 14.36 -3.17
N ASN A 97 -5.62 13.11 -3.17
CA ASN A 97 -4.41 12.71 -3.88
C ASN A 97 -4.59 11.47 -4.79
N SER A 98 -5.73 10.77 -4.73
CA SER A 98 -6.03 9.61 -5.57
C SER A 98 -6.79 10.01 -6.87
N PRO A 99 -6.51 9.35 -8.02
CA PRO A 99 -7.33 9.47 -9.23
C PRO A 99 -8.81 9.18 -8.97
N ALA A 100 -9.10 8.25 -8.04
CA ALA A 100 -10.44 7.78 -7.72
C ALA A 100 -11.42 8.87 -7.25
N MET A 101 -10.91 9.99 -6.73
CA MET A 101 -11.73 11.06 -6.15
C MET A 101 -11.62 12.38 -6.92
N SER A 102 -10.94 12.39 -8.06
CA SER A 102 -10.79 13.55 -8.95
C SER A 102 -12.15 14.13 -9.42
N ARG A 103 -13.20 13.29 -9.46
CA ARG A 103 -14.59 13.67 -9.76
C ARG A 103 -15.23 14.55 -8.69
N PHE A 104 -14.91 14.36 -7.40
CA PHE A 104 -15.53 15.10 -6.30
C PHE A 104 -14.83 16.44 -6.00
N LYS A 105 -13.77 16.81 -6.75
CA LYS A 105 -13.07 18.11 -6.64
C LYS A 105 -13.91 19.32 -7.12
N SER A 106 -15.17 19.16 -7.52
CA SER A 106 -15.97 20.23 -8.15
C SER A 106 -17.05 20.89 -7.29
N GLN A 107 -17.20 20.57 -6.00
CA GLN A 107 -18.31 21.14 -5.19
C GLN A 107 -17.98 21.72 -3.82
N SER A 108 -16.73 21.74 -3.36
CA SER A 108 -16.40 22.50 -2.14
C SER A 108 -15.99 23.94 -2.47
N GLN A 109 -16.98 24.79 -2.72
CA GLN A 109 -16.83 26.23 -2.60
C GLN A 109 -16.40 26.59 -1.16
N TRP A 110 -15.38 27.46 -1.09
CA TRP A 110 -15.10 28.42 -0.03
C TRP A 110 -15.22 27.95 1.44
N ARG A 111 -14.08 27.71 2.09
CA ARG A 111 -13.93 27.97 3.53
C ARG A 111 -12.92 29.10 3.70
N PRO A 112 -13.20 30.14 4.51
CA PRO A 112 -12.23 31.17 4.78
C PRO A 112 -11.03 30.54 5.48
N SER A 113 -9.83 30.86 4.98
CA SER A 113 -8.55 30.47 5.54
C SER A 113 -8.44 30.98 6.99
N GLY A 114 -8.64 30.08 7.95
CA GLY A 114 -8.20 30.27 9.32
C GLY A 114 -6.67 30.22 9.37
N ILE A 115 -6.08 31.30 9.84
CA ILE A 115 -4.65 31.57 9.93
C ILE A 115 -3.95 30.46 10.73
N TRP A 116 -3.19 29.60 10.04
CA TRP A 116 -2.07 28.86 10.62
C TRP A 116 -0.82 29.28 9.85
N LYS A 117 -0.10 30.24 10.41
CA LYS A 117 1.16 30.75 9.89
C LYS A 117 2.29 29.85 10.42
N GLY A 118 2.42 28.67 9.83
CA GLY A 118 3.59 27.80 9.99
C GLY A 118 4.47 27.93 8.75
N SER A 119 5.60 28.61 8.89
CA SER A 119 6.63 28.64 7.85
C SER A 119 7.26 27.25 7.76
N SER A 120 7.01 26.55 6.66
CA SER A 120 7.80 25.40 6.23
C SER A 120 7.84 25.43 4.71
N ASP A 121 8.98 25.86 4.17
CA ASP A 121 9.29 25.96 2.74
C ASP A 121 9.53 24.59 2.08
N THR A 122 8.83 23.56 2.56
CA THR A 122 8.80 22.24 1.92
C THR A 122 7.59 22.22 0.98
N LYS A 123 7.83 22.36 -0.32
CA LYS A 123 6.81 22.14 -1.37
C LYS A 123 6.33 20.69 -1.34
N SER A 124 5.43 20.36 -0.41
CA SER A 124 4.69 19.10 -0.43
C SER A 124 3.88 19.08 -1.73
N PHE A 125 4.18 18.13 -2.61
CA PHE A 125 3.44 17.94 -3.86
C PHE A 125 1.98 17.60 -3.53
N GLN A 126 1.08 18.54 -3.81
CA GLN A 126 -0.35 18.28 -3.89
C GLN A 126 -0.67 17.98 -5.35
N PRO A 127 -1.15 16.78 -5.71
CA PRO A 127 -1.62 16.48 -7.06
C PRO A 127 -2.93 17.23 -7.31
N SER A 128 -2.84 18.51 -7.63
CA SER A 128 -3.97 19.26 -8.17
C SER A 128 -4.03 19.02 -9.67
N LEU A 129 -4.74 17.96 -10.08
CA LEU A 129 -5.12 17.75 -11.48
C LEU A 129 -5.77 19.03 -12.02
N LYS A 130 -5.16 19.62 -13.05
CA LYS A 130 -5.77 20.75 -13.76
C LYS A 130 -7.06 20.27 -14.44
N LEU A 131 -8.07 21.14 -14.54
CA LEU A 131 -9.40 20.77 -15.04
C LEU A 131 -9.38 20.07 -16.42
N GLY A 132 -8.46 20.44 -17.31
CA GLY A 132 -8.28 19.81 -18.63
C GLY A 132 -7.45 18.52 -18.66
N MET A 133 -6.87 18.10 -17.53
CA MET A 133 -6.13 16.84 -17.38
C MET A 133 -6.97 15.72 -16.78
N LYS A 134 -8.23 16.02 -16.42
CA LYS A 134 -9.16 15.00 -15.92
C LYS A 134 -9.44 13.94 -16.97
N ASP A 135 -9.64 14.32 -18.23
CA ASP A 135 -9.99 13.37 -19.30
C ASP A 135 -8.81 12.46 -19.70
N ALA A 136 -7.57 12.94 -19.52
CA ALA A 136 -6.35 12.16 -19.76
C ALA A 136 -6.05 11.14 -18.65
N VAL A 137 -6.67 11.30 -17.48
CA VAL A 137 -6.47 10.42 -16.31
C VAL A 137 -7.72 9.57 -16.07
N VAL A 138 -8.89 10.07 -16.44
CA VAL A 138 -10.19 9.44 -16.27
C VAL A 138 -10.96 9.48 -17.58
N ALA A 139 -11.21 8.32 -18.17
CA ALA A 139 -12.04 8.16 -19.36
C ALA A 139 -13.29 7.33 -19.01
N ASP A 140 -14.48 7.84 -19.36
CA ASP A 140 -15.78 7.15 -19.19
C ASP A 140 -16.07 6.62 -17.77
N GLY A 141 -15.50 7.27 -16.74
CA GLY A 141 -15.66 6.82 -15.35
C GLY A 141 -14.71 5.74 -14.90
N TYR A 142 -13.67 5.49 -15.68
CA TYR A 142 -12.58 4.60 -15.33
C TYR A 142 -11.26 5.35 -15.32
N TYR A 143 -10.31 4.81 -14.57
CA TYR A 143 -8.90 5.14 -14.71
C TYR A 143 -8.08 3.84 -14.72
N THR A 144 -6.84 3.92 -15.17
CA THR A 144 -5.91 2.80 -15.14
C THR A 144 -4.95 2.97 -13.96
N GLU A 145 -5.01 2.05 -13.01
CA GLU A 145 -4.05 1.97 -11.91
C GLU A 145 -2.82 1.16 -12.35
N TRP A 146 -1.64 1.64 -12.00
CA TRP A 146 -0.34 1.04 -12.29
C TRP A 146 0.37 0.66 -11.00
N ILE A 147 0.82 -0.58 -10.90
CA ILE A 147 1.44 -1.14 -9.71
C ILE A 147 2.74 -1.85 -10.11
N ALA A 148 3.83 -1.53 -9.40
CA ALA A 148 5.02 -2.37 -9.37
C ALA A 148 4.81 -3.50 -8.36
N ASN A 149 5.02 -4.73 -8.79
CA ASN A 149 4.93 -5.94 -8.00
C ASN A 149 6.33 -6.52 -7.83
N VAL A 150 6.66 -6.85 -6.59
CA VAL A 150 7.93 -7.45 -6.20
C VAL A 150 7.63 -8.78 -5.52
N HIS A 151 8.31 -9.84 -5.94
CA HIS A 151 8.41 -11.08 -5.19
C HIS A 151 9.87 -11.38 -4.88
N VAL A 152 10.10 -11.93 -3.70
CA VAL A 152 11.43 -12.39 -3.25
C VAL A 152 11.26 -13.66 -2.43
N ASN A 153 12.33 -14.45 -2.30
CA ASN A 153 12.31 -15.53 -1.31
C ASN A 153 12.40 -14.97 0.12
N HIS A 154 11.87 -15.70 1.09
CA HIS A 154 12.15 -15.47 2.49
C HIS A 154 13.64 -15.73 2.75
N GLY A 155 14.30 -14.79 3.45
CA GLY A 155 15.76 -14.75 3.56
C GLY A 155 16.49 -14.46 2.25
N ALA A 156 15.88 -13.68 1.33
CA ALA A 156 16.49 -13.34 0.03
C ALA A 156 17.81 -12.56 0.15
N LEU A 157 17.98 -11.80 1.24
CA LEU A 157 19.21 -11.17 1.68
C LEU A 157 19.33 -11.32 3.21
N ASP A 158 20.54 -11.11 3.74
CA ASP A 158 20.77 -11.04 5.18
C ASP A 158 20.34 -9.66 5.72
N GLY A 159 19.08 -9.58 6.10
CA GLY A 159 18.46 -8.38 6.64
C GLY A 159 17.49 -7.69 5.69
N SER A 160 16.94 -6.58 6.16
CA SER A 160 15.96 -5.80 5.42
C SER A 160 16.60 -5.01 4.29
N PHE A 161 15.85 -4.80 3.22
CA PHE A 161 16.29 -4.02 2.05
C PHE A 161 15.12 -3.29 1.40
N THR A 162 15.42 -2.31 0.56
CA THR A 162 14.42 -1.53 -0.18
C THR A 162 14.70 -1.62 -1.67
N ILE A 163 13.65 -1.81 -2.46
CA ILE A 163 13.67 -1.72 -3.91
C ILE A 163 13.06 -0.37 -4.30
N TYR A 164 13.85 0.48 -4.93
CA TYR A 164 13.41 1.77 -5.46
C TYR A 164 13.13 1.68 -6.95
N PHE A 165 12.10 2.40 -7.40
CA PHE A 165 11.70 2.53 -8.80
C PHE A 165 11.82 3.99 -9.22
N PHE A 166 12.53 4.25 -10.31
CA PHE A 166 12.81 5.59 -10.82
C PHE A 166 12.30 5.75 -12.25
N ALA A 167 11.83 6.95 -12.57
CA ALA A 167 11.62 7.38 -13.95
C ALA A 167 12.89 8.11 -14.42
N ARG A 168 13.70 7.45 -15.25
CA ARG A 168 15.10 7.73 -15.65
C ARG A 168 16.10 7.29 -14.59
N GLU A 169 17.39 7.45 -14.91
CA GLU A 169 18.49 7.02 -14.05
C GLU A 169 18.38 7.61 -12.63
N PRO A 170 18.67 6.81 -11.59
CA PRO A 170 18.74 7.31 -10.23
C PRO A 170 19.92 8.28 -10.04
N PRO A 171 19.89 9.16 -9.03
CA PRO A 171 21.07 9.93 -8.63
C PRO A 171 22.25 9.02 -8.25
N ASP A 172 23.49 9.50 -8.37
CA ASP A 172 24.68 8.71 -8.01
C ASP A 172 24.78 8.40 -6.51
N ASP A 173 24.31 9.33 -5.66
CA ASP A 173 24.35 9.16 -4.20
C ASP A 173 23.14 8.37 -3.69
N VAL A 174 23.40 7.13 -3.25
CA VAL A 174 22.41 6.20 -2.68
C VAL A 174 21.63 6.81 -1.52
N LEU A 175 22.25 7.69 -0.72
CA LEU A 175 21.58 8.33 0.42
C LEU A 175 20.45 9.28 -0.02
N THR A 176 20.45 9.71 -1.29
CA THR A 176 19.46 10.63 -1.84
C THR A 176 18.27 9.95 -2.51
N TRP A 177 18.36 8.64 -2.72
CA TRP A 177 17.37 7.87 -3.49
C TRP A 177 15.95 7.96 -2.93
N GLY A 178 15.81 7.90 -1.60
CA GLY A 178 14.50 7.92 -0.92
C GLY A 178 13.71 9.23 -1.10
N PHE A 179 14.34 10.29 -1.57
CA PHE A 179 13.73 11.61 -1.81
C PHE A 179 14.09 12.17 -3.20
N ALA A 180 14.59 11.33 -4.10
CA ALA A 180 14.93 11.73 -5.45
C ALA A 180 13.70 12.23 -6.20
N SER A 181 13.84 13.31 -6.96
CA SER A 181 12.71 13.95 -7.65
C SER A 181 12.07 13.07 -8.74
N ASN A 182 12.82 12.07 -9.20
CA ASN A 182 12.43 11.07 -10.18
C ASN A 182 12.12 9.69 -9.57
N LEU A 183 12.12 9.56 -8.23
CA LEU A 183 11.60 8.38 -7.56
C LEU A 183 10.07 8.30 -7.79
N ILE A 184 9.61 7.16 -8.30
CA ILE A 184 8.20 6.92 -8.62
C ILE A 184 7.54 5.85 -7.74
N GLY A 185 8.32 5.07 -7.00
CA GLY A 185 7.81 4.08 -6.05
C GLY A 185 8.91 3.39 -5.27
N SER A 186 8.55 2.75 -4.16
CA SER A 186 9.49 1.97 -3.35
C SER A 186 8.78 0.80 -2.68
N VAL A 187 9.45 -0.34 -2.59
CA VAL A 187 9.00 -1.52 -1.82
C VAL A 187 10.06 -1.84 -0.78
N GLY A 188 9.69 -1.77 0.51
CA GLY A 188 10.52 -2.25 1.61
C GLY A 188 10.23 -3.72 1.88
N ILE A 189 11.28 -4.55 1.96
CA ILE A 189 11.20 -5.94 2.38
C ILE A 189 11.79 -6.03 3.79
N PHE A 190 10.95 -6.34 4.76
CA PHE A 190 11.36 -6.45 6.16
C PHE A 190 11.73 -7.89 6.50
N MET A 191 12.97 -8.08 6.94
CA MET A 191 13.55 -9.38 7.28
C MET A 191 14.44 -9.24 8.53
N MET A 192 14.52 -10.30 9.33
CA MET A 192 15.51 -10.38 10.40
C MET A 192 16.82 -10.95 9.86
N ASN A 193 17.94 -10.48 10.41
CA ASN A 193 19.26 -11.03 10.08
C ASN A 193 19.36 -12.48 10.56
N GLY A 194 20.13 -13.29 9.84
CA GLY A 194 20.34 -14.70 10.17
C GLY A 194 19.11 -15.59 9.98
N MET A 195 18.04 -15.08 9.35
CA MET A 195 16.99 -15.93 8.81
C MET A 195 17.58 -16.75 7.66
N GLY A 196 17.65 -18.08 7.85
CA GLY A 196 18.02 -18.97 6.76
C GLY A 196 17.13 -18.77 5.53
N SER A 197 17.68 -19.04 4.34
CA SER A 197 16.92 -18.95 3.10
C SER A 197 15.84 -20.02 3.04
N SER A 198 14.64 -19.67 2.58
CA SER A 198 13.57 -20.64 2.32
C SER A 198 12.94 -20.41 0.94
N GLN A 199 12.15 -21.38 0.47
CA GLN A 199 11.39 -21.24 -0.78
C GLN A 199 10.06 -20.51 -0.59
N SER A 200 9.71 -20.13 0.64
CA SER A 200 8.55 -19.29 0.92
C SER A 200 8.72 -17.95 0.21
N LYS A 201 7.68 -17.47 -0.47
CA LYS A 201 7.71 -16.18 -1.16
C LYS A 201 7.17 -15.06 -0.27
N MET A 202 7.85 -13.92 -0.31
CA MET A 202 7.36 -12.65 0.21
C MET A 202 7.04 -11.73 -0.97
N SER A 203 5.99 -10.93 -0.81
CA SER A 203 5.50 -10.04 -1.86
C SER A 203 5.38 -8.63 -1.32
N GLY A 204 5.70 -7.64 -2.15
CA GLY A 204 5.46 -6.23 -1.88
C GLY A 204 5.02 -5.52 -3.14
N THR A 205 4.31 -4.40 -2.98
CA THR A 205 3.83 -3.62 -4.12
C THR A 205 4.04 -2.13 -3.90
N ALA A 206 4.23 -1.39 -4.99
CA ALA A 206 4.30 0.06 -5.00
C ALA A 206 3.33 0.63 -6.05
N PRO A 207 2.33 1.43 -5.67
CA PRO A 207 1.47 2.13 -6.63
C PRO A 207 2.28 3.20 -7.36
N LEU A 208 2.27 3.18 -8.69
CA LEU A 208 3.01 4.12 -9.54
C LEU A 208 2.11 5.21 -10.13
N THR A 209 0.78 5.05 -10.05
CA THR A 209 -0.21 5.89 -10.74
C THR A 209 -0.05 7.37 -10.43
N MET A 210 0.12 7.74 -9.16
CA MET A 210 0.29 9.15 -8.79
C MET A 210 1.56 9.78 -9.40
N ALA A 211 2.65 9.01 -9.49
CA ALA A 211 3.87 9.47 -10.11
C ALA A 211 3.70 9.59 -11.64
N LEU A 212 3.00 8.64 -12.27
CA LEU A 212 2.68 8.69 -13.69
C LEU A 212 1.75 9.87 -14.03
N MET A 213 0.77 10.18 -13.18
CA MET A 213 -0.08 11.38 -13.35
C MET A 213 0.75 12.66 -13.38
N LYS A 214 1.84 12.76 -12.60
CA LYS A 214 2.76 13.90 -12.66
C LYS A 214 3.45 13.98 -14.04
N HIS A 215 3.75 12.85 -14.67
CA HIS A 215 4.29 12.81 -16.03
C HIS A 215 3.23 13.16 -17.09
N VAL A 216 1.94 12.85 -16.88
CA VAL A 216 0.83 13.38 -17.68
C VAL A 216 0.74 14.91 -17.53
N ASP A 217 0.81 15.40 -16.29
CA ASP A 217 0.77 16.84 -15.99
C ASP A 217 1.93 17.62 -16.65
N GLN A 218 3.08 16.96 -16.78
CA GLN A 218 4.28 17.48 -17.45
C GLN A 218 4.28 17.28 -18.97
N ARG A 219 3.25 16.64 -19.54
CA ARG A 219 3.13 16.26 -20.96
C ARG A 219 4.25 15.33 -21.44
N ALA A 220 4.83 14.54 -20.54
CA ALA A 220 5.81 13.50 -20.86
C ALA A 220 5.13 12.20 -21.33
N ILE A 221 3.91 11.94 -20.86
CA ILE A 221 3.00 10.91 -21.36
C ILE A 221 1.64 11.55 -21.65
N GLN A 222 0.90 11.00 -22.61
CA GLN A 222 -0.37 11.56 -23.05
C GLN A 222 -1.49 11.32 -22.03
N ASP A 223 -1.58 10.10 -21.52
CA ASP A 223 -2.62 9.61 -20.62
C ASP A 223 -2.07 8.44 -19.77
N LEU A 224 -2.94 7.84 -18.95
CA LEU A 224 -2.61 6.66 -18.14
C LEU A 224 -2.92 5.34 -18.86
N GLU A 225 -3.27 5.36 -20.15
CA GLU A 225 -3.59 4.14 -20.88
C GLU A 225 -2.32 3.35 -21.21
N PRO A 226 -2.42 2.01 -21.33
CA PRO A 226 -1.27 1.15 -21.61
C PRO A 226 -0.45 1.56 -22.84
N GLU A 227 -1.11 2.06 -23.88
CA GLU A 227 -0.49 2.50 -25.13
C GLU A 227 0.48 3.66 -24.92
N SER A 228 0.22 4.52 -23.92
CA SER A 228 1.09 5.65 -23.55
C SER A 228 2.13 5.24 -22.50
N VAL A 229 1.69 4.51 -21.46
CA VAL A 229 2.52 4.23 -20.28
C VAL A 229 3.53 3.12 -20.51
N VAL A 230 3.16 2.04 -21.23
CA VAL A 230 4.07 0.91 -21.45
C VAL A 230 5.33 1.35 -22.20
N PRO A 231 5.25 2.05 -23.35
CA PRO A 231 6.46 2.53 -24.02
C PRO A 231 7.28 3.48 -23.15
N PHE A 232 6.61 4.38 -22.40
CA PHE A 232 7.31 5.29 -21.49
C PHE A 232 8.13 4.54 -20.43
N LEU A 233 7.51 3.56 -19.75
CA LEU A 233 8.19 2.77 -18.72
C LEU A 233 9.30 1.89 -19.31
N GLN A 234 9.12 1.31 -20.51
CA GLN A 234 10.18 0.53 -21.16
C GLN A 234 11.47 1.33 -21.39
N HIS A 235 11.36 2.63 -21.66
CA HIS A 235 12.52 3.49 -21.95
C HIS A 235 13.06 4.21 -20.72
N THR A 236 12.29 4.31 -19.65
CA THR A 236 12.64 5.17 -18.52
C THR A 236 12.64 4.46 -17.18
N LEU A 237 12.06 3.28 -17.04
CA LEU A 237 11.96 2.64 -15.73
C LEU A 237 13.28 1.98 -15.36
N HIS A 238 13.87 2.45 -14.26
CA HIS A 238 15.01 1.80 -13.62
C HIS A 238 14.62 1.40 -12.21
N PHE A 239 15.07 0.24 -11.77
CA PHE A 239 14.99 -0.13 -10.36
C PHE A 239 16.39 -0.31 -9.77
N ARG A 240 16.51 -0.12 -8.46
CA ARG A 240 17.72 -0.37 -7.68
C ARG A 240 17.37 -0.99 -6.34
N VAL A 241 18.29 -1.78 -5.80
CA VAL A 241 18.16 -2.42 -4.48
C VAL A 241 19.17 -1.80 -3.53
N VAL A 242 18.73 -1.44 -2.33
CA VAL A 242 19.61 -0.96 -1.26
C VAL A 242 19.40 -1.77 0.00
N ASP A 243 20.48 -2.16 0.66
CA ASP A 243 20.42 -2.81 1.97
C ASP A 243 20.20 -1.80 3.11
N ILE A 244 20.06 -2.31 4.34
CA ILE A 244 19.91 -1.48 5.54
C ILE A 244 21.12 -0.59 5.86
N ASN A 245 22.28 -0.87 5.28
CA ASN A 245 23.50 -0.09 5.46
C ASN A 245 23.65 1.01 4.40
N ASN A 246 22.61 1.26 3.60
CA ASN A 246 22.61 2.18 2.46
C ASN A 246 23.63 1.80 1.38
N LYS A 247 23.89 0.50 1.21
CA LYS A 247 24.73 -0.01 0.14
C LYS A 247 23.85 -0.54 -0.98
N GLU A 248 24.16 -0.13 -2.21
CA GLU A 248 23.55 -0.72 -3.40
C GLU A 248 23.89 -2.22 -3.49
N VAL A 249 22.87 -3.01 -3.78
CA VAL A 249 22.97 -4.46 -3.94
C VAL A 249 22.66 -4.81 -5.39
N ASP A 250 23.50 -5.65 -5.99
CA ASP A 250 23.23 -6.23 -7.31
C ASP A 250 21.93 -7.07 -7.23
N PRO A 251 20.90 -6.78 -8.05
CA PRO A 251 19.67 -7.56 -8.11
C PRO A 251 19.88 -9.07 -8.27
N ALA A 252 20.97 -9.50 -8.94
CA ALA A 252 21.29 -10.92 -9.11
C ALA A 252 21.64 -11.65 -7.80
N LEU A 253 21.98 -10.91 -6.74
CA LEU A 253 22.25 -11.46 -5.41
C LEU A 253 20.98 -11.62 -4.57
N VAL A 254 19.85 -11.06 -5.00
CA VAL A 254 18.58 -11.13 -4.28
C VAL A 254 17.85 -12.41 -4.67
N THR A 255 17.82 -13.39 -3.76
CA THR A 255 17.30 -14.72 -4.10
C THR A 255 15.81 -14.68 -4.44
N GLY A 256 15.47 -15.17 -5.63
CA GLY A 256 14.09 -15.29 -6.11
C GLY A 256 13.40 -13.95 -6.37
N LEU A 257 14.19 -12.89 -6.60
CA LEU A 257 13.72 -11.58 -7.00
C LEU A 257 12.96 -11.66 -8.32
N TYR A 258 11.75 -11.13 -8.31
CA TYR A 258 10.93 -10.91 -9.48
C TYR A 258 10.35 -9.50 -9.38
N VAL A 259 10.45 -8.74 -10.47
CA VAL A 259 9.95 -7.37 -10.53
C VAL A 259 9.13 -7.19 -11.79
N ALA A 260 7.87 -6.81 -11.63
CA ALA A 260 6.95 -6.63 -12.74
C ALA A 260 6.00 -5.46 -12.55
N ILE A 261 5.59 -4.85 -13.66
CA ILE A 261 4.56 -3.82 -13.68
C ILE A 261 3.26 -4.42 -14.19
N SER A 262 2.19 -4.22 -13.42
CA SER A 262 0.83 -4.55 -13.82
C SER A 262 -0.03 -3.30 -13.90
N SER A 263 -1.07 -3.36 -14.73
CA SER A 263 -2.13 -2.35 -14.77
C SER A 263 -3.48 -2.96 -14.45
N THR A 264 -4.37 -2.20 -13.81
CA THR A 264 -5.76 -2.59 -13.59
C THR A 264 -6.69 -1.46 -13.98
N ARG A 265 -7.76 -1.76 -14.72
CA ARG A 265 -8.82 -0.80 -14.99
C ARG A 265 -9.71 -0.69 -13.75
N VAL A 266 -9.89 0.52 -13.24
CA VAL A 266 -10.63 0.78 -12.00
C VAL A 266 -11.81 1.71 -12.28
N ARG A 267 -13.01 1.26 -11.91
CA ARG A 267 -14.23 2.05 -12.00
C ARG A 267 -14.28 3.03 -10.83
N LEU A 268 -14.55 4.29 -11.15
CA LEU A 268 -14.74 5.32 -10.13
C LEU A 268 -16.01 5.06 -9.33
N PRO A 269 -16.00 5.37 -8.02
CA PRO A 269 -17.21 5.32 -7.22
C PRO A 269 -18.22 6.39 -7.71
N GLU A 270 -19.49 6.01 -7.80
CA GLU A 270 -20.64 6.85 -8.13
C GLU A 270 -21.05 7.74 -6.94
N SER A 271 -20.72 7.33 -5.71
CA SER A 271 -21.04 8.06 -4.49
C SER A 271 -19.90 8.09 -3.47
N GLU A 272 -19.97 8.98 -2.48
CA GLU A 272 -19.00 9.03 -1.38
C GLU A 272 -19.08 7.82 -0.43
N PHE A 273 -20.07 6.95 -0.61
CA PHE A 273 -20.38 5.81 0.26
C PHE A 273 -20.04 4.45 -0.34
N GLU A 274 -19.45 4.42 -1.53
CA GLU A 274 -18.99 3.20 -2.17
C GLU A 274 -17.49 3.27 -2.46
N PHE A 275 -16.86 2.10 -2.55
CA PHE A 275 -15.47 2.01 -2.98
C PHE A 275 -15.36 1.92 -4.50
N PRO A 276 -14.22 2.31 -5.09
CA PRO A 276 -13.93 1.99 -6.48
C PRO A 276 -13.96 0.48 -6.72
N GLU A 277 -14.39 0.06 -7.91
CA GLU A 277 -14.37 -1.34 -8.31
C GLU A 277 -13.15 -1.63 -9.19
N TRP A 278 -12.40 -2.66 -8.81
CA TRP A 278 -11.18 -3.05 -9.49
C TRP A 278 -11.46 -4.17 -10.48
N GLY A 279 -10.98 -4.01 -11.72
CA GLY A 279 -10.95 -5.09 -12.70
C GLY A 279 -9.85 -6.13 -12.41
N GLN A 280 -9.66 -7.04 -13.36
CA GLN A 280 -8.57 -8.01 -13.29
C GLN A 280 -7.22 -7.33 -13.57
N PRO A 281 -6.17 -7.59 -12.76
CA PRO A 281 -4.82 -7.13 -13.05
C PRO A 281 -4.27 -7.76 -14.33
N ILE A 282 -3.59 -6.94 -15.14
CA ILE A 282 -2.93 -7.37 -16.37
C ILE A 282 -1.43 -7.11 -16.23
N LEU A 283 -0.61 -8.15 -16.38
CA LEU A 283 0.84 -8.01 -16.47
C LEU A 283 1.21 -7.22 -17.74
N ARG A 284 2.00 -6.17 -17.59
CA ARG A 284 2.43 -5.30 -18.69
C ARG A 284 3.91 -5.42 -19.00
N LEU A 285 4.75 -5.48 -17.96
CA LEU A 285 6.20 -5.56 -18.08
C LEU A 285 6.75 -6.51 -17.02
N ALA A 286 7.64 -7.42 -17.43
CA ALA A 286 8.54 -8.12 -16.52
C ALA A 286 9.92 -7.45 -16.64
N ILE A 287 10.40 -6.85 -15.55
CA ILE A 287 11.65 -6.08 -15.51
C ILE A 287 12.82 -6.96 -15.07
N TRP A 288 12.53 -7.93 -14.19
CA TRP A 288 13.52 -8.85 -13.63
C TRP A 288 12.86 -10.17 -13.24
N GLU A 289 13.57 -11.29 -13.47
CA GLU A 289 13.17 -12.67 -13.11
C GLU A 289 14.35 -13.48 -12.57
#